data_AF-A0A7V6ZNW0-F1
#
_entry.id   AF-A0A7V6ZNW0-F1
#
_cell.length_a   1.000
_cell.length_b   1.000
_cell.length_c   1.000
_cell.angle_alpha   90.00
_cell.angle_beta   90.00
_cell.angle_gamma   90.00
#
_symmetry.space_group_name_H-M   'P 1'
#
loop_
_entity.id
_entity.type
_entity.pdbx_description
1 polymer ?
#
loop_
_entity_poly.entity_id
_entity_poly.type
_entity_poly.pdbx_seq_one_letter_code
_entity_poly.pdbx_strand_id
1 'polypeptide(L)'
;MSERLIRKVGKGNFYLMAFLGAFALFILLQAFVMRILLFYFEGQQPGFIKDFYEAVANTSRMMTDEMWAVQNLSQFIGTTVLAVLLVVFLGGSLAADWRRFKEEWKSNVPTIIFGIVIIYALNIAITMIYNLFQVPGDADNQRMIEAAVGSETGIFMVLSVFLIAPFVEEVLFRKLLFG
;
A
#
# COMPACT_ATOMS: atom_id res chain seq x y z
N MET A 1 -17.09 17.58 -9.25
CA MET A 1 -17.97 17.24 -8.11
C MET A 1 -17.45 17.82 -6.79
N SER A 2 -16.13 17.77 -6.54
CA SER A 2 -15.50 18.29 -5.31
C SER A 2 -15.72 19.80 -5.06
N GLU A 3 -15.66 20.67 -6.07
CA GLU A 3 -15.75 22.14 -5.87
C GLU A 3 -17.07 22.61 -5.24
N ARG A 4 -18.19 21.94 -5.56
CA ARG A 4 -19.51 22.26 -4.97
C ARG A 4 -19.58 21.83 -3.50
N LEU A 5 -18.94 20.73 -3.13
CA LEU A 5 -18.87 20.22 -1.76
C LEU A 5 -17.93 21.07 -0.90
N ILE A 6 -16.75 21.41 -1.45
CA ILE A 6 -15.75 22.28 -0.80
C ILE A 6 -16.35 23.64 -0.43
N ARG A 7 -17.18 24.23 -1.33
CA ARG A 7 -17.87 25.51 -1.04
C ARG A 7 -18.92 25.43 0.07
N LYS A 8 -19.57 24.28 0.26
CA LYS A 8 -20.61 24.12 1.29
C LYS A 8 -20.04 23.86 2.69
N VAL A 9 -18.91 23.16 2.76
CA VAL A 9 -18.36 22.61 4.01
C VAL A 9 -17.18 23.44 4.55
N GLY A 10 -16.56 24.24 3.68
CA GLY A 10 -15.29 24.92 3.97
C GLY A 10 -14.10 24.02 3.62
N LYS A 11 -13.04 24.61 3.05
CA LYS A 11 -11.87 23.88 2.52
C LYS A 11 -11.22 22.96 3.55
N GLY A 12 -10.87 23.47 4.73
CA GLY A 12 -10.20 22.66 5.77
C GLY A 12 -11.05 21.50 6.29
N ASN A 13 -12.34 21.73 6.52
CA ASN A 13 -13.27 20.68 6.96
C ASN A 13 -13.48 19.60 5.89
N PHE A 14 -13.50 19.98 4.61
CA PHE A 14 -13.61 19.03 3.52
C PHE A 14 -12.39 18.10 3.46
N TYR A 15 -11.17 18.65 3.52
CA TYR A 15 -9.95 17.85 3.46
C TYR A 15 -9.78 16.94 4.68
N LEU A 16 -10.09 17.44 5.89
CA LEU A 16 -10.09 16.61 7.09
C LEU A 16 -11.09 15.44 7.01
N MET A 17 -12.33 15.70 6.57
CA MET A 17 -13.32 14.63 6.42
C MET A 17 -12.95 13.64 5.31
N ALA A 18 -12.41 14.14 4.19
CA ALA A 18 -11.92 13.30 3.11
C ALA A 18 -10.73 12.43 3.57
N PHE A 19 -9.82 12.98 4.37
CA PHE A 19 -8.73 12.24 4.99
C PHE A 19 -9.25 11.11 5.89
N LEU A 20 -10.11 11.44 6.87
CA LEU A 20 -10.67 10.44 7.79
C LEU A 20 -11.46 9.35 7.04
N GLY A 21 -12.27 9.74 6.07
CA GLY A 21 -13.02 8.81 5.23
C GLY A 21 -12.11 7.90 4.41
N ALA A 22 -11.10 8.46 3.75
CA ALA A 22 -10.17 7.69 2.93
C ALA A 22 -9.26 6.78 3.78
N PHE A 23 -8.85 7.23 4.97
CA PHE A 23 -8.08 6.42 5.93
C PHE A 23 -8.91 5.25 6.48
N ALA A 24 -10.18 5.49 6.83
CA ALA A 24 -11.08 4.41 7.23
C ALA A 24 -11.29 3.42 6.07
N LEU A 25 -11.52 3.91 4.85
CA LEU A 25 -11.69 3.08 3.67
C LEU A 25 -10.44 2.27 3.32
N PHE A 26 -9.23 2.80 3.54
CA PHE A 26 -7.97 2.08 3.35
C PHE A 26 -7.95 0.77 4.14
N ILE A 27 -8.36 0.81 5.41
CA ILE A 27 -8.42 -0.38 6.28
C ILE A 27 -9.63 -1.25 5.92
N LEU A 28 -10.80 -0.64 5.76
CA LEU A 28 -12.06 -1.36 5.60
C LEU A 28 -12.15 -2.11 4.26
N LEU A 29 -11.68 -1.51 3.16
CA LEU A 29 -11.73 -2.16 1.84
C LEU A 29 -10.84 -3.39 1.79
N GLN A 30 -9.62 -3.32 2.33
CA GLN A 30 -8.75 -4.48 2.42
C GLN A 30 -9.37 -5.58 3.29
N ALA A 31 -9.87 -5.23 4.49
CA ALA A 31 -10.51 -6.21 5.37
C ALA A 31 -11.76 -6.84 4.75
N PHE A 32 -12.54 -6.06 3.98
CA PHE A 32 -13.71 -6.55 3.27
C PHE A 32 -13.34 -7.55 2.18
N VAL A 33 -12.36 -7.23 1.33
CA VAL A 33 -11.89 -8.16 0.28
C VAL A 33 -11.28 -9.42 0.91
N MET A 34 -10.49 -9.27 1.97
CA MET A 34 -9.90 -10.40 2.70
C MET A 34 -11.01 -11.35 3.18
N ARG A 35 -12.08 -10.84 3.79
CA ARG A 35 -13.22 -11.66 4.23
C ARG A 35 -13.88 -12.41 3.07
N ILE A 36 -14.08 -11.76 1.93
CA ILE A 36 -14.66 -12.40 0.74
C ILE A 36 -13.79 -13.58 0.28
N LEU A 37 -12.47 -13.35 0.16
CA LEU A 37 -11.54 -14.39 -0.27
C LEU A 37 -11.44 -15.53 0.74
N LEU A 38 -11.44 -15.23 2.03
CA LEU A 38 -11.47 -16.23 3.10
C LEU A 38 -12.70 -17.13 3.00
N PHE A 39 -13.90 -16.56 2.81
CA PHE A 39 -15.12 -17.36 2.61
C PHE A 39 -15.11 -18.16 1.32
N TYR A 40 -14.53 -17.62 0.25
CA TYR A 40 -14.37 -18.33 -1.02
C TYR A 40 -13.51 -19.59 -0.86
N PHE A 41 -12.35 -19.48 -0.19
CA PHE A 41 -11.47 -20.63 0.05
C PHE A 41 -12.02 -21.60 1.09
N GLU A 42 -12.72 -21.13 2.13
CA GLU A 42 -13.42 -22.01 3.08
C GLU A 42 -14.44 -22.91 2.38
N GLY A 43 -15.13 -22.40 1.35
CA GLY A 43 -16.06 -23.19 0.55
C GLY A 43 -15.40 -24.29 -0.29
N GLN A 44 -14.08 -24.20 -0.54
CA GLN A 44 -13.31 -25.18 -1.30
C GLN A 44 -12.51 -26.12 -0.38
N GLN A 45 -12.00 -25.59 0.72
CA GLN A 45 -11.15 -26.27 1.69
C GLN A 45 -11.72 -26.02 3.10
N PRO A 46 -12.55 -26.92 3.64
CA PRO A 46 -13.12 -26.76 4.97
C PRO A 46 -12.03 -26.66 6.05
N GLY A 47 -12.12 -25.65 6.90
CA GLY A 47 -11.12 -25.35 7.94
C GLY A 47 -10.06 -24.32 7.53
N PHE A 48 -10.06 -23.87 6.26
CA PHE A 48 -9.09 -22.91 5.73
C PHE A 48 -9.00 -21.62 6.55
N ILE A 49 -10.12 -21.05 6.98
CA ILE A 49 -10.12 -19.80 7.77
C ILE A 49 -9.37 -19.98 9.09
N LYS A 50 -9.58 -21.12 9.75
CA LYS A 50 -8.91 -21.43 11.01
C LYS A 50 -7.41 -21.59 10.77
N ASP A 51 -7.02 -22.37 9.77
CA ASP A 51 -5.62 -22.57 9.40
C ASP A 51 -4.93 -21.26 8.99
N PHE A 52 -5.64 -20.39 8.26
CA PHE A 52 -5.16 -19.07 7.88
C PHE A 52 -4.87 -18.20 9.10
N TYR A 53 -5.80 -18.10 10.05
CA TYR A 53 -5.58 -17.30 11.26
C TYR A 53 -4.47 -17.88 12.14
N GLU A 54 -4.36 -19.20 12.22
CA GLU A 54 -3.26 -19.85 12.92
C GLU A 54 -1.91 -19.58 12.26
N ALA A 55 -1.85 -19.56 10.93
CA ALA A 55 -0.63 -19.25 10.18
C ALA A 55 -0.23 -17.77 10.28
N VAL A 56 -1.20 -16.85 10.27
CA VAL A 56 -0.93 -15.41 10.48
C VAL A 56 -0.51 -15.12 11.92
N ALA A 57 -1.06 -15.83 12.90
CA ALA A 57 -0.71 -15.65 14.31
C ALA A 57 0.64 -16.30 14.67
N ASN A 58 1.05 -17.35 13.97
CA ASN A 58 2.29 -18.08 14.22
C ASN A 58 3.24 -17.99 13.01
N THR A 59 4.19 -17.05 13.06
CA THR A 59 5.20 -16.82 12.01
C THR A 59 6.11 -18.02 11.71
N SER A 60 6.08 -19.07 12.54
CA SER A 60 6.79 -20.33 12.31
C SER A 60 6.07 -21.30 11.37
N ARG A 61 4.78 -21.10 11.10
CA ARG A 61 4.01 -21.94 10.17
C ARG A 61 4.06 -21.31 8.78
N MET A 62 4.58 -22.04 7.80
CA MET A 62 4.58 -21.57 6.42
C MET A 62 3.14 -21.45 5.91
N MET A 63 2.83 -20.28 5.35
CA MET A 63 1.56 -20.04 4.67
C MET A 63 1.54 -20.80 3.34
N THR A 64 0.38 -21.36 2.98
CA THR A 64 0.18 -21.97 1.65
C THR A 64 0.02 -20.89 0.58
N ASP A 65 0.11 -21.27 -0.69
CA ASP A 65 -0.06 -20.34 -1.81
C ASP A 65 -1.45 -19.68 -1.81
N GLU A 66 -2.50 -20.39 -1.41
CA GLU A 66 -3.85 -19.82 -1.28
C GLU A 66 -3.92 -18.80 -0.14
N MET A 67 -3.23 -19.06 0.97
CA MET A 67 -3.15 -18.09 2.07
C MET A 67 -2.39 -16.83 1.66
N TRP A 68 -1.31 -16.97 0.88
CA TRP A 68 -0.62 -15.84 0.26
C TRP A 68 -1.51 -15.11 -0.74
N ALA A 69 -2.30 -15.84 -1.53
CA ALA A 69 -3.27 -15.25 -2.44
C ALA A 69 -4.29 -14.38 -1.72
N VAL A 70 -4.81 -14.83 -0.57
CA VAL A 70 -5.70 -14.02 0.28
C VAL A 70 -5.03 -12.71 0.71
N GLN A 71 -3.78 -12.76 1.18
CA GLN A 71 -3.06 -11.55 1.58
C GLN A 71 -2.78 -10.61 0.40
N ASN A 72 -2.16 -11.14 -0.66
CA ASN A 72 -1.71 -10.37 -1.81
C ASN A 72 -2.88 -9.73 -2.56
N LEU A 73 -3.94 -10.50 -2.83
CA LEU A 73 -5.11 -10.02 -3.55
C LEU A 73 -5.94 -9.07 -2.70
N SER A 74 -6.10 -9.32 -1.39
CA SER A 74 -6.85 -8.39 -0.53
C SER A 74 -6.17 -7.02 -0.44
N GLN A 75 -4.84 -7.00 -0.31
CA GLN A 75 -4.06 -5.77 -0.33
C GLN A 75 -4.17 -5.09 -1.69
N PHE A 76 -3.92 -5.80 -2.79
CA PHE A 76 -3.95 -5.22 -4.14
C PHE A 76 -5.33 -4.67 -4.50
N ILE A 77 -6.38 -5.46 -4.36
CA ILE A 77 -7.74 -5.04 -4.71
C ILE A 77 -8.20 -3.92 -3.77
N GLY A 78 -7.99 -4.05 -2.45
CA GLY A 78 -8.40 -3.05 -1.47
C GLY A 78 -7.75 -1.68 -1.73
N THR A 79 -6.44 -1.67 -1.95
CA THR A 79 -5.69 -0.44 -2.26
C THR A 79 -6.02 0.12 -3.65
N THR A 80 -6.22 -0.74 -4.66
CA THR A 80 -6.61 -0.32 -6.01
C THR A 80 -7.99 0.35 -6.01
N VAL A 81 -8.97 -0.24 -5.33
CA VAL A 81 -10.32 0.34 -5.21
C VAL A 81 -10.24 1.70 -4.56
N LEU A 82 -9.47 1.86 -3.48
CA LEU A 82 -9.27 3.17 -2.87
C LEU A 82 -8.59 4.16 -3.82
N ALA A 83 -7.53 3.74 -4.53
CA ALA A 83 -6.83 4.58 -5.49
C ALA A 83 -7.80 5.10 -6.57
N VAL A 84 -8.66 4.23 -7.10
CA VAL A 84 -9.70 4.61 -8.08
C VAL A 84 -10.68 5.62 -7.48
N LEU A 85 -11.16 5.40 -6.25
CA LEU A 85 -12.04 6.34 -5.57
C LEU A 85 -11.37 7.71 -5.39
N LEU A 86 -10.11 7.74 -4.95
CA LEU A 86 -9.34 8.98 -4.80
C LEU A 86 -9.18 9.71 -6.14
N VAL A 87 -8.89 8.99 -7.23
CA VAL A 87 -8.81 9.56 -8.58
C VAL A 87 -10.16 10.13 -9.03
N VAL A 88 -11.27 9.44 -8.77
CA VAL A 88 -12.61 9.93 -9.14
C VAL A 88 -12.98 11.19 -8.36
N PHE A 89 -12.71 11.23 -7.04
CA PHE A 89 -13.07 12.36 -6.18
C PHE A 89 -12.13 13.57 -6.32
N LEU A 90 -10.82 13.33 -6.46
CA LEU A 90 -9.77 14.35 -6.52
C LEU A 90 -9.19 14.57 -7.92
N GLY A 91 -9.72 13.90 -8.95
CA GLY A 91 -9.14 13.88 -10.29
C GLY A 91 -8.87 15.24 -10.91
N GLY A 92 -9.75 16.22 -10.68
CA GLY A 92 -9.52 17.60 -11.15
C GLY A 92 -8.30 18.25 -10.50
N SER A 93 -8.09 18.01 -9.20
CA SER A 93 -6.95 18.53 -8.48
C SER A 93 -5.68 17.74 -8.79
N LEU A 94 -5.75 16.41 -8.95
CA LEU A 94 -4.61 15.58 -9.37
C LEU A 94 -4.15 15.92 -10.78
N ALA A 95 -5.08 16.22 -11.70
CA ALA A 95 -4.75 16.68 -13.03
C ALA A 95 -4.02 18.03 -13.03
N ALA A 96 -4.35 18.92 -12.09
CA ALA A 96 -3.64 20.20 -11.93
C ALA A 96 -2.19 19.98 -11.46
N ASP A 97 -1.97 19.11 -10.47
CA ASP A 97 -0.63 18.77 -10.00
C ASP A 97 0.19 18.09 -11.09
N TRP A 98 -0.42 17.21 -11.87
CA TRP A 98 0.25 16.55 -12.99
C TRP A 98 0.70 17.53 -14.08
N ARG A 99 -0.08 18.59 -14.34
CA ARG A 99 0.33 19.66 -15.27
C ARG A 99 1.54 20.43 -14.73
N ARG A 100 1.52 20.82 -13.47
CA ARG A 100 2.66 21.49 -12.81
C ARG A 100 3.91 20.61 -12.81
N PHE A 101 3.76 19.32 -12.51
CA PHE A 101 4.87 18.37 -12.54
C PHE A 101 5.52 18.30 -13.93
N LYS A 102 4.72 18.32 -15.00
CA LYS A 102 5.23 18.34 -16.39
C LYS A 102 5.95 19.63 -16.73
N GLU A 103 5.48 20.77 -16.24
CA GLU A 103 6.13 22.07 -16.46
C GLU A 103 7.52 22.11 -15.82
N GLU A 104 7.69 21.49 -14.65
CA GLU A 104 8.93 21.46 -13.88
C GLU A 104 9.71 20.13 -13.97
N TRP A 105 9.43 19.30 -14.98
CA TRP A 105 9.96 17.93 -15.07
C TRP A 105 11.50 17.87 -14.99
N LYS A 106 12.18 18.88 -15.54
CA LYS A 106 13.66 18.99 -15.54
C LYS A 106 14.24 19.18 -14.15
N SER A 107 13.49 19.77 -13.22
CA SER A 107 13.89 19.88 -11.81
C SER A 107 13.44 18.64 -11.03
N ASN A 108 12.24 18.14 -11.31
CA ASN A 108 11.62 17.06 -10.54
C ASN A 108 12.27 15.69 -10.77
N VAL A 109 12.60 15.34 -12.03
CA VAL A 109 13.17 14.02 -12.36
C VAL A 109 14.55 13.82 -11.73
N PRO A 110 15.51 14.76 -11.78
CA PRO A 110 16.78 14.62 -11.07
C PRO A 110 16.61 14.46 -9.56
N THR A 111 15.67 15.18 -8.93
CA THR A 111 15.39 15.04 -7.49
C THR A 111 14.90 13.64 -7.16
N ILE A 112 14.02 13.05 -7.98
CA ILE A 112 13.55 11.67 -7.79
C ILE A 112 14.72 10.68 -7.91
N ILE A 113 15.55 10.82 -8.95
CA ILE A 113 16.71 9.96 -9.17
C ILE A 113 17.69 10.07 -7.99
N PHE A 114 17.97 11.29 -7.52
CA PHE A 114 18.84 11.52 -6.38
C PHE A 114 18.29 10.89 -5.10
N GLY A 115 16.96 10.98 -4.87
CA GLY A 115 16.29 10.29 -3.78
C GLY A 115 16.48 8.77 -3.84
N ILE A 116 16.30 8.16 -5.03
CA ILE A 116 16.53 6.72 -5.23
C ILE A 116 17.98 6.35 -4.92
N VAL A 117 18.95 7.12 -5.40
CA VAL A 117 20.38 6.88 -5.14
C VAL A 117 20.70 6.95 -3.65
N ILE A 118 20.15 7.95 -2.94
CA ILE A 118 20.32 8.07 -1.49
C ILE A 118 19.74 6.87 -0.76
N ILE A 119 18.51 6.45 -1.09
CA ILE A 119 17.86 5.29 -0.46
C ILE A 119 18.73 4.04 -0.64
N TYR A 120 19.26 3.82 -1.84
CA TYR A 120 20.13 2.69 -2.12
C TYR A 120 21.46 2.78 -1.34
N ALA A 121 22.08 3.96 -1.29
CA ALA A 121 23.30 4.19 -0.52
C ALA A 121 23.07 3.97 0.99
N LEU A 122 21.94 4.41 1.53
CA LEU A 122 21.55 4.17 2.92
C LEU A 122 21.32 2.69 3.21
N ASN A 123 20.71 1.94 2.29
CA ASN A 123 20.54 0.50 2.42
C ASN A 123 21.90 -0.22 2.53
N ILE A 124 22.85 0.12 1.65
CA ILE A 124 24.22 -0.40 1.73
C ILE A 124 24.86 -0.06 3.09
N ALA A 125 24.75 1.20 3.52
CA ALA A 125 25.31 1.64 4.80
C ALA A 125 24.71 0.86 5.99
N ILE A 126 23.39 0.66 6.00
CA ILE A 126 22.71 -0.14 7.02
C ILE A 126 23.19 -1.59 7.01
N THR A 127 23.36 -2.19 5.83
CA THR A 127 23.87 -3.56 5.69
C THR A 127 25.30 -3.69 6.23
N MET A 128 26.16 -2.70 5.96
CA MET A 128 27.51 -2.65 6.54
C MET A 128 27.49 -2.54 8.07
N ILE A 129 26.58 -1.74 8.62
CA ILE A 129 26.38 -1.63 10.08
C ILE A 129 25.94 -2.98 10.66
N TYR A 130 24.94 -3.65 10.07
CA TYR A 130 24.49 -4.96 10.56
C TYR A 130 25.60 -6.01 10.55
N ASN A 131 26.42 -6.03 9.48
CA ASN A 131 27.58 -6.91 9.38
C ASN A 131 28.64 -6.60 10.46
N LEU A 132 28.86 -5.33 10.78
CA LEU A 132 29.80 -4.91 11.82
C LEU A 132 29.37 -5.34 13.22
N PHE A 133 28.07 -5.28 13.52
CA PHE A 133 27.51 -5.69 14.81
C PHE A 133 27.24 -7.20 14.92
N GLN A 134 27.57 -7.98 13.88
CA GLN A 134 27.32 -9.43 13.82
C GLN A 134 25.91 -9.82 14.27
N VAL A 135 24.90 -9.00 13.97
CA VAL A 135 23.50 -9.29 14.32
C VAL A 135 23.08 -10.50 13.50
N PRO A 136 22.96 -11.71 14.09
CA PRO A 136 22.69 -12.91 13.34
C PRO A 136 21.17 -13.07 13.28
N GLY A 137 20.60 -12.70 12.14
CA GLY A 137 19.20 -12.95 11.86
C GLY A 137 18.78 -12.22 10.60
N ASP A 138 18.28 -12.96 9.60
CA ASP A 138 17.39 -12.35 8.63
C ASP A 138 16.24 -11.75 9.42
N ALA A 139 15.87 -10.50 9.13
CA ALA A 139 14.66 -9.94 9.72
C ALA A 139 13.48 -10.85 9.35
N ASP A 140 12.70 -11.33 10.32
CA ASP A 140 11.53 -12.19 10.05
C ASP A 140 10.60 -11.54 9.00
N ASN A 141 10.52 -10.21 9.01
CA ASN A 141 9.81 -9.42 8.01
C ASN A 141 10.35 -9.61 6.58
N GLN A 142 11.66 -9.72 6.41
CA GLN A 142 12.28 -9.95 5.11
C GLN A 142 11.91 -11.33 4.58
N ARG A 143 11.99 -12.38 5.42
CA ARG A 143 11.56 -13.73 5.03
C ARG A 143 10.09 -13.79 4.65
N MET A 144 9.22 -13.07 5.37
CA MET A 144 7.80 -12.95 5.02
C MET A 144 7.60 -12.26 3.67
N ILE A 145 8.31 -11.16 3.41
CA ILE A 145 8.22 -10.45 2.13
C ILE A 145 8.74 -11.34 0.98
N GLU A 146 9.87 -12.01 1.17
CA GLU A 146 10.44 -12.94 0.18
C GLU A 146 9.49 -14.11 -0.10
N ALA A 147 8.88 -14.69 0.93
CA ALA A 147 7.88 -15.74 0.77
C ALA A 147 6.62 -15.24 0.04
N ALA A 148 6.17 -14.04 0.37
CA ALA A 148 4.97 -13.48 -0.25
C ALA A 148 5.19 -13.09 -1.72
N VAL A 149 6.35 -12.53 -2.05
CA VAL A 149 6.77 -12.22 -3.42
C VAL A 149 7.08 -13.49 -4.21
N GLY A 150 7.59 -14.54 -3.56
CA GLY A 150 7.87 -15.84 -4.16
C GLY A 150 6.63 -16.69 -4.44
N SER A 151 5.47 -16.36 -3.85
CA SER A 151 4.21 -17.05 -4.12
C SER A 151 3.69 -16.81 -5.54
N GLU A 152 2.78 -17.66 -6.02
CA GLU A 152 2.16 -17.52 -7.35
C GLU A 152 1.48 -16.16 -7.59
N THR A 153 1.05 -15.50 -6.50
CA THR A 153 0.37 -14.20 -6.54
C THR A 153 1.28 -13.02 -6.15
N GLY A 154 2.58 -13.26 -5.98
CA GLY A 154 3.55 -12.26 -5.52
C GLY A 154 3.64 -11.02 -6.41
N ILE A 155 3.31 -11.13 -7.70
CA ILE A 155 3.23 -9.98 -8.61
C ILE A 155 2.24 -8.90 -8.12
N PHE A 156 1.12 -9.30 -7.49
CA PHE A 156 0.14 -8.35 -6.95
C PHE A 156 0.68 -7.62 -5.73
N MET A 157 1.48 -8.28 -4.89
CA MET A 157 2.20 -7.61 -3.81
C MET A 157 3.18 -6.58 -4.37
N VAL A 158 3.99 -6.96 -5.36
CA VAL A 158 4.97 -6.06 -5.97
C VAL A 158 4.28 -4.83 -6.56
N LEU A 159 3.21 -5.01 -7.35
CA LEU A 159 2.46 -3.89 -7.91
C LEU A 159 1.83 -3.00 -6.85
N SER A 160 1.31 -3.59 -5.77
CA SER A 160 0.75 -2.84 -4.64
C SER A 160 1.81 -1.97 -3.98
N VAL A 161 2.92 -2.56 -3.58
CA VAL A 161 3.98 -1.87 -2.81
C VAL A 161 4.74 -0.86 -3.67
N PHE A 162 4.98 -1.17 -4.95
CA PHE A 162 5.78 -0.32 -5.81
C PHE A 162 5.01 0.87 -6.39
N LEU A 163 3.72 0.71 -6.69
CA LEU A 163 2.93 1.72 -7.41
C LEU A 163 1.75 2.24 -6.60
N ILE A 164 0.87 1.33 -6.16
CA ILE A 164 -0.46 1.72 -5.68
C ILE A 164 -0.39 2.30 -4.27
N ALA A 165 0.31 1.64 -3.34
CA ALA A 165 0.46 2.11 -1.98
C ALA A 165 1.16 3.48 -1.91
N PRO A 166 2.32 3.71 -2.56
CA PRO A 166 2.95 5.04 -2.58
C PRO A 166 2.04 6.12 -3.13
N PHE A 167 1.26 5.84 -4.19
CA PHE A 167 0.28 6.78 -4.72
C PHE A 167 -0.82 7.10 -3.71
N VAL A 168 -1.42 6.08 -3.11
CA VAL A 168 -2.49 6.23 -2.11
C VAL A 168 -1.99 6.99 -0.88
N GLU A 169 -0.80 6.66 -0.39
CA GLU A 169 -0.14 7.34 0.74
C GLU A 169 0.16 8.79 0.43
N GLU A 170 0.70 9.10 -0.75
CA GLU A 170 0.99 10.48 -1.16
C GLU A 170 -0.30 11.32 -1.22
N VAL A 171 -1.39 10.76 -1.74
CA VAL A 171 -2.69 11.45 -1.80
C VAL A 171 -3.30 11.60 -0.40
N LEU A 172 -3.26 10.56 0.43
CA LEU A 172 -3.77 10.59 1.80
C LEU A 172 -2.99 11.60 2.66
N PHE A 173 -1.68 11.48 2.71
CA PHE A 173 -0.85 12.23 3.64
C PHE A 173 -0.42 13.58 3.10
N ARG A 174 -0.10 13.73 1.81
CA ARG A 174 0.32 15.06 1.32
C ARG A 174 -0.83 15.93 0.91
N LYS A 175 -1.86 15.34 0.32
CA LYS A 175 -2.95 16.11 -0.28
C LYS A 175 -4.17 16.26 0.60
N LEU A 176 -4.57 15.22 1.33
CA LEU A 176 -5.75 15.30 2.19
C LEU A 176 -5.41 15.79 3.60
N LEU A 177 -4.22 15.49 4.13
CA LEU A 177 -3.83 15.95 5.47
C LEU A 177 -3.29 17.40 5.47
N PHE A 178 -2.58 17.84 4.43
CA PHE A 178 -2.03 19.20 4.33
C PHE A 178 -2.75 20.13 3.31
N GLY A 179 -3.87 19.68 2.73
CA GLY A 179 -4.59 20.36 1.63
C GLY A 179 -5.52 21.50 2.02
#